data_AF-A0A920TVR7-F1
#
_entry.id   AF-A0A920TVR7-F1
#
_cell.length_a   1.000
_cell.length_b   1.000
_cell.length_c   1.000
_cell.angle_alpha   90.00
_cell.angle_beta   90.00
_cell.angle_gamma   90.00
#
_symmetry.space_group_name_H-M   'P 1'
#
loop_
_entity.id
_entity.type
_entity.pdbx_description
1 polymer ?
#
loop_
_entity_poly.entity_id
_entity_poly.type
_entity_poly.pdbx_seq_one_letter_code
_entity_poly.pdbx_strand_id
1 'polypeptide(L)'
;MAKMAVGSEGTLCVTTEAKINLVPRPTMTALSVIHFPDIFEASEATKEILTHDVSVVEIMDKMLLDRCRESLGFAQNLSFIQGDPGALLLVEFYGESELELKSKLDVFKSDMERRRLGYACVTS
;
A
#
# COMPACT_ATOMS: atom_id res chain seq x y z
N MET A 1 17.52 6.79 -27.07
CA MET A 1 16.14 7.15 -27.42
C MET A 1 15.18 6.89 -26.26
N ALA A 2 15.01 5.65 -25.77
CA ALA A 2 14.12 5.35 -24.64
C ALA A 2 14.32 6.27 -23.40
N LYS A 3 15.57 6.48 -22.96
CA LYS A 3 15.89 7.36 -21.81
C LYS A 3 15.51 8.85 -21.99
N MET A 4 15.30 9.30 -23.22
CA MET A 4 14.90 10.68 -23.54
C MET A 4 13.38 10.80 -23.72
N ALA A 5 12.74 9.73 -24.21
CA ALA A 5 11.30 9.68 -24.42
C ALA A 5 10.54 9.42 -23.10
N VAL A 6 11.07 8.56 -22.23
CA VAL A 6 10.48 8.24 -20.92
C VAL A 6 10.49 9.49 -20.03
N GLY A 7 9.31 9.89 -19.54
CA GLY A 7 9.14 11.11 -18.73
C GLY A 7 9.04 12.41 -19.53
N SER A 8 9.04 12.35 -20.88
CA SER A 8 8.90 13.56 -21.71
C SER A 8 7.47 14.13 -21.77
N GLU A 9 6.49 13.36 -21.30
CA GLU A 9 5.06 13.74 -21.28
C GLU A 9 4.54 14.27 -22.63
N GLY A 10 5.13 13.82 -23.75
CA GLY A 10 4.73 14.21 -25.10
C GLY A 10 5.37 15.49 -25.64
N THR A 11 6.22 16.16 -24.87
CA THR A 11 6.89 17.40 -25.29
C THR A 11 8.05 17.19 -26.27
N LEU A 12 8.67 16.01 -26.26
CA LEU A 12 9.84 15.71 -27.08
C LEU A 12 9.55 14.75 -28.24
N CYS A 13 8.58 13.86 -28.09
CA CYS A 13 8.19 12.89 -29.10
C CYS A 13 6.84 12.25 -28.80
N VAL A 14 6.22 11.66 -29.82
CA VAL A 14 5.04 10.79 -29.69
C VAL A 14 5.49 9.34 -29.76
N THR A 15 5.14 8.54 -28.75
CA THR A 15 5.40 7.09 -28.75
C THR A 15 4.23 6.35 -29.41
N THR A 16 4.47 5.65 -30.51
CA THR A 16 3.45 4.87 -31.22
C THR A 16 3.41 3.41 -30.76
N GLU A 17 4.57 2.85 -30.41
CA GLU A 17 4.72 1.47 -29.95
C GLU A 17 5.84 1.40 -28.90
N ALA A 18 5.68 0.50 -27.92
CA ALA A 18 6.69 0.24 -26.90
C ALA A 18 6.79 -1.26 -26.62
N LYS A 19 8.01 -1.79 -26.63
CA LYS A 19 8.29 -3.16 -26.16
C LYS A 19 8.67 -3.09 -24.67
N ILE A 20 7.91 -3.79 -23.85
CA ILE A 20 8.12 -3.84 -22.39
C ILE A 20 8.45 -5.26 -21.93
N ASN A 21 9.12 -5.35 -20.78
CA ASN A 21 9.29 -6.62 -20.09
C ASN A 21 8.06 -6.86 -19.20
N LEU A 22 7.48 -8.04 -19.30
CA LEU A 22 6.39 -8.46 -18.44
C LEU A 22 6.95 -9.20 -17.23
N VAL A 23 6.21 -9.13 -16.12
CA VAL A 23 6.42 -9.94 -14.92
C VAL A 23 5.28 -10.95 -14.78
N PRO A 24 5.49 -12.09 -14.09
CA PRO A 24 4.42 -12.99 -13.75
C PRO A 24 3.31 -12.28 -12.98
N ARG A 25 2.05 -12.63 -13.26
CA ARG A 25 0.92 -12.14 -12.48
C ARG A 25 0.95 -12.82 -11.10
N PRO A 26 0.82 -12.08 -9.98
CA PRO A 26 0.74 -12.67 -8.66
C PRO A 26 -0.42 -13.68 -8.56
N THR A 27 -0.17 -14.84 -7.95
CA THR A 27 -1.18 -15.90 -7.77
C THR A 27 -2.24 -15.48 -6.77
N MET A 28 -1.82 -14.96 -5.61
CA MET A 28 -2.68 -14.44 -4.56
C MET A 28 -2.07 -13.17 -3.96
N THR A 29 -2.92 -12.28 -3.43
CA THR A 29 -2.49 -11.11 -2.67
C THR A 29 -3.21 -11.06 -1.33
N ALA A 30 -2.59 -10.43 -0.34
CA ALA A 30 -3.21 -10.10 0.94
C ALA A 30 -2.80 -8.69 1.38
N LEU A 31 -3.68 -8.02 2.11
CA LEU A 31 -3.52 -6.63 2.49
C LEU A 31 -3.43 -6.47 4.00
N SER A 32 -2.50 -5.62 4.45
CA SER A 32 -2.43 -5.12 5.82
C SER A 32 -2.58 -3.60 5.82
N VAL A 33 -3.47 -3.09 6.66
CA VAL A 33 -3.76 -1.65 6.80
C VAL A 33 -3.35 -1.19 8.19
N ILE A 34 -2.33 -0.34 8.26
CA ILE A 34 -1.81 0.21 9.51
C ILE A 34 -2.30 1.65 9.66
N HIS A 35 -2.78 1.98 10.86
CA HIS A 35 -3.36 3.27 11.18
C HIS A 35 -2.40 4.14 11.98
N PHE A 36 -2.24 5.39 11.56
CA PHE A 36 -1.36 6.37 12.17
C PHE A 36 -2.11 7.65 12.55
N PRO A 37 -1.68 8.35 13.61
CA PRO A 37 -2.28 9.62 14.02
C PRO A 37 -2.01 10.74 13.00
N ASP A 38 -0.92 10.66 12.23
CA ASP A 38 -0.60 11.60 11.17
C ASP A 38 0.27 10.96 10.05
N ILE A 39 0.47 11.74 8.98
CA ILE A 39 1.23 11.33 7.81
C ILE A 39 2.73 11.23 8.07
N PHE A 40 3.27 11.93 9.07
CA PHE A 40 4.69 11.92 9.37
C PHE A 40 5.07 10.58 10.00
N GLU A 41 4.32 10.11 11.00
CA GLU A 41 4.54 8.79 11.61
C GLU A 41 4.41 7.66 10.58
N ALA A 42 3.40 7.74 9.69
CA ALA A 42 3.24 6.79 8.58
C ALA A 42 4.45 6.82 7.63
N SER A 43 4.94 8.01 7.28
CA SER A 43 6.11 8.16 6.41
C SER A 43 7.38 7.59 7.05
N GLU A 44 7.57 7.75 8.36
CA GLU A 44 8.71 7.18 9.08
C GLU A 44 8.64 5.64 9.15
N ALA A 45 7.44 5.09 9.41
CA ALA A 45 7.21 3.65 9.49
C ALA A 45 7.46 2.91 8.17
N THR A 46 7.36 3.61 7.03
CA THR A 46 7.56 3.03 5.70
C THR A 46 8.93 2.35 5.56
N LYS A 47 9.98 2.89 6.18
CA LYS A 47 11.33 2.30 6.13
C LYS A 47 11.38 0.92 6.77
N GLU A 48 10.70 0.74 7.90
CA GLU A 48 10.64 -0.53 8.60
C GLU A 48 9.76 -1.53 7.87
N ILE A 49 8.63 -1.09 7.31
CA ILE A 49 7.70 -1.92 6.53
C ILE A 49 8.40 -2.52 5.31
N LEU A 50 9.22 -1.74 4.61
CA LEU A 50 9.96 -2.22 3.43
C LEU A 50 10.97 -3.33 3.74
N THR A 51 11.26 -3.64 5.01
CA THR A 51 12.12 -4.77 5.39
C THR A 51 11.41 -6.13 5.32
N HIS A 52 10.08 -6.15 5.11
CA HIS A 52 9.25 -7.36 5.14
C HIS A 52 8.96 -8.01 3.77
N ASP A 53 9.74 -7.70 2.73
CA ASP A 53 9.52 -8.21 1.37
C ASP A 53 8.08 -7.99 0.86
N VAL A 54 7.59 -6.78 1.15
CA VAL A 54 6.26 -6.30 0.73
C VAL A 54 6.24 -6.06 -0.77
N SER A 55 5.10 -6.32 -1.39
CA SER A 55 4.91 -6.14 -2.83
C SER A 55 4.50 -4.71 -3.17
N VAL A 56 3.69 -4.08 -2.31
CA VAL A 56 3.25 -2.69 -2.43
C VAL A 56 3.21 -2.03 -1.06
N VAL A 57 3.58 -0.75 -1.00
CA VAL A 57 3.32 0.14 0.13
C VAL A 57 2.73 1.43 -0.42
N GLU A 58 1.54 1.80 0.04
CA GLU A 58 0.86 3.03 -0.35
C GLU A 58 0.38 3.79 0.90
N ILE A 59 0.49 5.11 0.86
CA ILE A 59 0.04 5.99 1.94
C ILE A 59 -1.27 6.67 1.54
N MET A 60 -2.24 6.66 2.44
CA MET A 60 -3.50 7.39 2.29
C MET A 60 -3.62 8.42 3.40
N ASP A 61 -3.63 9.70 3.05
CA ASP A 61 -3.68 10.80 4.03
C ASP A 61 -5.11 11.10 4.52
N LYS A 62 -5.20 11.90 5.58
CA LYS A 62 -6.48 12.33 6.15
C LYS A 62 -7.42 12.97 5.14
N MET A 63 -6.89 13.81 4.24
CA MET A 63 -7.71 14.51 3.26
C MET A 63 -8.40 13.50 2.35
N LEU A 64 -7.67 12.54 1.80
CA LEU A 64 -8.22 11.50 0.94
C LEU A 64 -9.22 10.62 1.70
N LEU A 65 -8.91 10.23 2.94
CA LEU A 65 -9.82 9.46 3.79
C LEU A 65 -11.15 10.18 4.01
N ASP A 66 -11.10 11.46 4.36
CA ASP A 66 -12.29 12.26 4.59
C ASP A 66 -13.13 12.40 3.31
N ARG A 67 -12.49 12.55 2.14
CA ARG A 67 -13.19 12.52 0.85
C ARG A 67 -13.81 11.17 0.52
N CYS A 68 -13.14 10.07 0.86
CA CYS A 68 -13.69 8.73 0.67
C CYS A 68 -14.93 8.50 1.56
N ARG A 69 -14.95 9.05 2.78
CA ARG A 69 -16.11 8.99 3.69
C ARG A 69 -17.31 9.79 3.17
N GLU A 70 -17.06 10.93 2.54
CA GLU A 70 -18.11 11.77 1.94
C GLU A 70 -18.69 11.17 0.64
N SER A 71 -17.94 10.28 -0.02
CA SER A 71 -18.37 9.65 -1.26
C SER A 71 -19.21 8.39 -1.03
N LEU A 72 -20.46 8.41 -1.51
CA LEU A 72 -21.40 7.30 -1.40
C LEU A 72 -20.85 5.97 -1.95
N GLY A 73 -19.99 6.02 -2.97
CA GLY A 73 -19.40 4.83 -3.59
C GLY A 73 -18.23 4.24 -2.81
N PHE A 74 -17.55 5.02 -1.95
CA PHE A 74 -16.36 4.58 -1.23
C PHE A 74 -16.61 4.39 0.26
N ALA A 75 -17.56 5.10 0.86
CA ALA A 75 -17.87 5.03 2.28
C ALA A 75 -18.16 3.60 2.77
N GLN A 76 -18.79 2.77 1.91
CA GLN A 76 -19.13 1.38 2.23
C GLN A 76 -17.89 0.48 2.39
N ASN A 77 -16.77 0.86 1.78
CA ASN A 77 -15.53 0.09 1.78
C ASN A 77 -14.58 0.49 2.93
N LEU A 78 -14.96 1.43 3.79
CA LEU A 78 -14.10 1.94 4.87
C LEU A 78 -14.33 1.22 6.22
N SER A 79 -15.01 0.08 6.22
CA SER A 79 -15.34 -0.68 7.44
C SER A 79 -14.11 -1.20 8.19
N PHE A 80 -12.96 -1.28 7.53
CA PHE A 80 -11.68 -1.65 8.15
C PHE A 80 -11.04 -0.50 8.95
N ILE A 81 -11.53 0.74 8.82
CA ILE A 81 -10.94 1.89 9.50
C ILE A 81 -11.26 1.84 10.99
N GLN A 82 -10.22 1.89 11.82
CA GLN A 82 -10.34 1.98 13.28
C GLN A 82 -10.05 3.41 13.78
N GLY A 83 -11.03 3.99 14.48
CA GLY A 83 -10.94 5.35 15.00
C GLY A 83 -10.99 6.42 13.89
N ASP A 84 -10.23 7.50 14.07
CA ASP A 84 -10.08 8.57 13.08
C ASP A 84 -8.59 8.81 12.76
N PRO A 85 -7.98 7.97 11.90
CA PRO A 85 -6.57 8.09 11.54
C PRO A 85 -6.29 9.41 10.81
N GLY A 86 -5.08 9.95 11.03
CA GLY A 86 -4.53 11.01 10.19
C GLY A 86 -3.82 10.49 8.94
N ALA A 87 -3.44 9.21 8.93
CA ALA A 87 -2.97 8.51 7.74
C ALA A 87 -3.13 6.99 7.88
N LEU A 88 -3.17 6.30 6.74
CA LEU A 88 -3.07 4.85 6.63
C LEU A 88 -1.85 4.46 5.79
N LEU A 89 -1.24 3.33 6.13
CA LEU A 89 -0.36 2.59 5.21
C LEU A 89 -1.06 1.32 4.78
N LEU A 90 -1.24 1.17 3.47
CA LEU A 90 -1.75 -0.02 2.82
C LEU A 90 -0.54 -0.83 2.34
N VAL A 91 -0.40 -2.04 2.86
CA VAL A 91 0.76 -2.91 2.63
C VAL A 91 0.28 -4.21 2.03
N GLU A 92 0.66 -4.47 0.78
CA GLU A 92 0.25 -5.68 0.06
C GLU A 92 1.39 -6.71 0.01
N PHE A 93 1.04 -7.98 0.15
CA PHE A 93 1.93 -9.12 0.00
C PHE A 93 1.46 -10.02 -1.14
N TYR A 94 2.40 -10.54 -1.91
CA TYR A 94 2.16 -11.64 -2.85
C TYR A 94 2.48 -12.98 -2.21
N GLY A 95 1.77 -14.02 -2.65
CA GLY A 95 2.01 -15.39 -2.22
C GLY A 95 1.38 -16.40 -3.17
N GLU A 96 1.84 -17.64 -3.04
CA GLU A 96 1.39 -18.77 -3.86
C GLU A 96 0.31 -19.61 -3.16
N SER A 97 0.03 -19.32 -1.89
CA SER A 97 -1.05 -19.97 -1.13
C SER A 97 -1.56 -19.09 0.01
N GLU A 98 -2.79 -19.36 0.45
CA GLU A 98 -3.39 -18.70 1.63
C GLU A 98 -2.55 -18.90 2.89
N LEU A 99 -1.94 -20.09 3.06
CA LEU A 99 -1.10 -20.40 4.21
C LEU A 99 0.16 -19.53 4.25
N GLU A 100 0.80 -19.35 3.10
CA GLU A 100 1.98 -18.49 2.95
C GLU A 100 1.63 -17.04 3.27
N LEU A 101 0.55 -16.52 2.67
CA LEU A 101 0.10 -15.14 2.89
C LEU A 101 -0.26 -14.90 4.36
N LYS A 102 -1.00 -15.84 4.97
CA LYS A 102 -1.33 -15.76 6.39
C LYS A 102 -0.06 -15.73 7.26
N SER A 103 0.92 -16.57 6.96
CA SER A 103 2.20 -16.56 7.69
C SER A 103 2.93 -15.23 7.53
N LYS A 104 2.94 -14.63 6.34
CA LYS A 104 3.54 -13.30 6.10
C LYS A 104 2.82 -12.21 6.90
N LEU A 105 1.49 -12.20 6.86
CA LEU A 105 0.66 -11.26 7.62
C LEU A 105 0.85 -11.40 9.13
N ASP A 106 0.90 -12.63 9.66
CA ASP A 106 1.08 -12.87 11.10
C ASP A 106 2.46 -12.38 11.57
N VAL A 107 3.52 -12.64 10.80
CA VAL A 107 4.87 -12.14 11.08
C VAL A 107 4.91 -10.62 11.02
N PHE A 108 4.35 -10.04 9.96
CA PHE A 108 4.30 -8.60 9.75
C PHE A 108 3.55 -7.90 10.89
N LYS A 109 2.34 -8.38 11.21
CA LYS A 109 1.52 -7.83 12.29
C LYS A 109 2.23 -7.91 13.64
N SER A 110 2.83 -9.05 13.95
CA SER A 110 3.59 -9.23 15.20
C SER A 110 4.76 -8.25 15.29
N ASP A 111 5.43 -7.95 14.17
CA ASP A 111 6.52 -6.99 14.15
C ASP A 111 6.03 -5.54 14.34
N MET A 112 4.93 -5.16 13.69
CA MET A 112 4.31 -3.85 13.86
C MET A 112 3.89 -3.62 15.33
N GLU A 113 3.26 -4.63 15.95
CA GLU A 113 2.87 -4.59 17.37
C GLU A 113 4.08 -4.49 18.30
N ARG A 114 5.12 -5.31 18.05
CA ARG A 114 6.36 -5.32 18.84
C ARG A 114 7.08 -3.97 18.80
N ARG A 115 7.10 -3.33 17.63
CA ARG A 115 7.74 -2.02 17.42
C ARG A 115 6.84 -0.85 17.78
N ARG A 116 5.55 -1.10 18.04
CA ARG A 116 4.51 -0.09 18.28
C ARG A 116 4.36 0.87 17.09
N LEU A 117 4.41 0.33 15.87
CA LEU A 117 4.21 1.08 14.65
C LEU A 117 2.71 1.16 14.34
N GLY A 118 2.19 2.38 14.40
CA GLY A 118 0.76 2.64 14.30
C GLY A 118 0.00 2.17 15.54
N TYR A 119 -1.25 2.61 15.64
CA TYR A 119 -2.11 2.26 16.78
C TYR A 119 -3.07 1.11 16.48
N ALA A 120 -3.27 0.76 15.21
CA ALA A 120 -4.09 -0.37 14.78
C ALA A 120 -3.54 -0.98 13.49
N CYS A 121 -3.63 -2.32 13.39
CA CYS A 121 -3.23 -3.09 12.22
C CYS A 121 -4.34 -4.09 11.88
N VAL A 122 -4.94 -3.93 10.69
CA VAL A 122 -6.04 -4.77 10.18
C VAL A 122 -5.55 -5.53 8.95
N THR A 123 -5.80 -6.83 8.89
CA THR A 123 -5.37 -7.69 7.79
C THR A 123 -6.57 -8.30 7.09
N SER A 124 -6.55 -8.39 5.75
CA SER A 124 -7.58 -9.02 4.92
C SER A 124 -6.97 -9.91 3.84
#